data_AF-A0A5B7B825-F1
#
_entry.id   AF-A0A5B7B825-F1
#
_cell.length_a   1.000
_cell.length_b   1.000
_cell.length_c   1.000
_cell.angle_alpha   90.00
_cell.angle_beta   90.00
_cell.angle_gamma   90.00
#
_symmetry.space_group_name_H-M   'P 1'
#
loop_
_entity.id
_entity.type
_entity.pdbx_description
1 polymer ?
#
loop_
_entity_poly.entity_id
_entity_poly.type
_entity_poly.pdbx_seq_one_letter_code
_entity_poly.pdbx_strand_id
1 'polypeptide(L)'
;KSSGERHWVGLDGLVLALVCACFIIIVNGSGDDESDQETEPNVDLGIQERARKRRRLRKIIGSLPSAFIIFLLGVVIAIIRGPKVVKGIKFGPSSIEVVKISKQAWKEGFIKGTIPQLPLSILNSVIAVCKLSSDLFPGKDFSATSVSVTVGLMNLVGCWFGAMPCCHGAGGLAGQYKFGGRSGGCVALLGAAKLVLGLVLGSSIVKVLDQFPVGVLGVLLLFAGIELAMCSRDMNSKDESFVMLVCTVVSLVGSSAALGFACGIVAHSLVRLRKLGKDQSCSMV
;
A
#
# COMPACT_ATOMS: atom_id res chain seq x y z
N LYS A 1 4.48 -19.26 9.04
CA LYS A 1 3.08 -19.60 8.72
C LYS A 1 2.86 -20.08 7.27
N SER A 2 3.78 -19.84 6.33
CA SER A 2 3.64 -20.29 4.92
C SER A 2 4.52 -21.48 4.52
N SER A 3 5.32 -22.07 5.42
CA SER A 3 6.31 -23.10 5.08
C SER A 3 5.76 -24.53 5.15
N GLY A 4 4.71 -24.83 4.38
CA GLY A 4 4.17 -26.20 4.22
C GLY A 4 3.19 -26.27 3.05
N GLU A 5 2.88 -27.50 2.58
CA GLU A 5 1.84 -27.71 1.56
C GLU A 5 0.50 -27.18 2.06
N ARG A 6 -0.01 -26.12 1.42
CA ARG A 6 -1.32 -25.58 1.77
C ARG A 6 -2.40 -26.51 1.25
N HIS A 7 -3.36 -26.84 2.11
CA HIS A 7 -4.57 -27.53 1.67
C HIS A 7 -5.30 -26.71 0.60
N TRP A 8 -5.83 -27.41 -0.40
CA TRP A 8 -6.60 -26.78 -1.48
C TRP A 8 -7.91 -26.17 -0.98
N VAL A 9 -8.60 -26.88 -0.07
CA VAL A 9 -9.92 -26.53 0.44
C VAL A 9 -9.84 -26.16 1.93
N GLY A 10 -10.73 -25.28 2.38
CA GLY A 10 -10.86 -24.89 3.78
C GLY A 10 -10.78 -23.37 3.99
N LEU A 11 -10.94 -22.96 5.24
CA LEU A 11 -11.00 -21.53 5.64
C LEU A 11 -9.66 -20.78 5.51
N ASP A 12 -8.58 -21.45 5.11
CA ASP A 12 -7.29 -20.85 4.74
C ASP A 12 -6.67 -21.58 3.54
N GLY A 13 -7.53 -22.19 2.71
CA GLY A 13 -7.12 -22.98 1.56
C GLY A 13 -6.83 -22.14 0.31
N LEU A 14 -6.15 -22.74 -0.66
CA LEU A 14 -5.77 -22.06 -1.92
C LEU A 14 -7.00 -21.60 -2.72
N VAL A 15 -8.09 -22.38 -2.73
CA VAL A 15 -9.33 -22.03 -3.44
C VAL A 15 -9.92 -20.71 -2.92
N LEU A 16 -9.91 -20.48 -1.60
CA LEU A 16 -10.39 -19.23 -1.02
C LEU A 16 -9.55 -18.03 -1.51
N ALA A 17 -8.22 -18.18 -1.55
CA ALA A 17 -7.34 -17.14 -2.05
C ALA A 17 -7.58 -16.86 -3.54
N LEU A 18 -7.73 -17.90 -4.37
CA LEU A 18 -8.04 -17.75 -5.80
C LEU A 18 -9.38 -17.05 -6.02
N VAL A 19 -10.43 -17.42 -5.27
CA VAL A 19 -11.74 -16.75 -5.35
C VAL A 19 -11.63 -15.29 -4.98
N CYS A 20 -10.90 -14.96 -3.90
CA CYS A 20 -10.65 -13.56 -3.51
C CYS A 20 -9.89 -12.80 -4.61
N ALA A 21 -8.87 -13.40 -5.21
CA ALA A 21 -8.10 -12.78 -6.28
C ALA A 21 -8.97 -12.53 -7.52
N CYS A 22 -9.74 -13.53 -7.97
CA CYS A 22 -10.68 -13.39 -9.07
C CYS A 22 -11.72 -12.30 -8.80
N PHE A 23 -12.24 -12.22 -7.57
CA PHE A 23 -13.18 -11.17 -7.19
C PHE A 23 -12.56 -9.77 -7.33
N ILE A 24 -11.34 -9.54 -6.85
CA ILE A 24 -10.66 -8.24 -7.03
C ILE A 24 -10.46 -7.94 -8.51
N ILE A 25 -10.02 -8.92 -9.31
CA ILE A 25 -9.78 -8.73 -10.74
C ILE A 25 -11.09 -8.36 -11.47
N ILE A 26 -12.19 -9.05 -11.17
CA ILE A 26 -13.49 -8.78 -11.81
C ILE A 26 -14.02 -7.41 -11.40
N VAL A 27 -13.87 -7.03 -10.14
CA VAL A 27 -14.40 -5.78 -9.59
C VAL A 27 -13.56 -4.57 -9.98
N ASN A 28 -12.23 -4.64 -9.80
CA ASN A 28 -11.31 -3.52 -10.05
C ASN A 28 -10.68 -3.53 -11.44
N GLY A 29 -10.61 -4.70 -12.10
CA GLY A 29 -9.99 -4.84 -13.43
C GLY A 29 -10.91 -4.47 -14.58
N SER A 30 -12.19 -4.20 -14.31
CA SER A 30 -13.04 -3.48 -15.23
C SER A 30 -12.58 -2.02 -15.24
N GLY A 31 -11.61 -1.71 -16.09
CA GLY A 31 -11.22 -0.33 -16.36
C GLY A 31 -12.48 0.52 -16.60
N ASP A 32 -12.47 1.74 -16.07
CA ASP A 32 -13.44 2.74 -16.47
C ASP A 32 -13.17 3.01 -17.95
N ASP A 33 -13.85 2.26 -18.83
CA ASP A 33 -13.92 2.56 -20.25
C ASP A 33 -14.74 3.85 -20.40
N GLU A 34 -14.09 4.98 -20.15
CA GLU A 34 -14.41 6.29 -20.73
C GLU A 34 -13.97 6.33 -22.21
N SER A 35 -14.19 5.24 -22.95
CA SER A 35 -14.28 5.31 -24.40
C SER A 35 -15.76 5.49 -24.75
N ASP A 36 -16.25 6.72 -24.51
CA ASP A 36 -17.41 7.22 -25.23
C ASP A 36 -17.01 7.34 -26.71
N GLN A 37 -17.17 6.27 -27.48
CA GLN A 37 -17.30 6.34 -28.93
C GLN A 37 -18.76 6.04 -29.29
N GLU A 38 -19.44 7.15 -29.63
CA GLU A 38 -20.56 7.31 -30.55
C GLU A 38 -21.48 6.10 -30.75
N THR A 39 -22.70 6.24 -30.22
CA THR A 39 -23.80 5.33 -30.49
C THR A 39 -24.20 5.43 -31.96
N GLU A 40 -24.00 4.38 -32.75
CA GLU A 40 -24.63 4.26 -34.07
C GLU A 40 -26.17 4.23 -33.92
N PRO A 41 -26.95 4.90 -34.81
CA PRO A 41 -28.36 5.18 -34.54
C PRO A 41 -29.32 4.01 -34.82
N ASN A 42 -28.84 2.83 -35.23
CA ASN A 42 -29.68 1.77 -35.80
C ASN A 42 -29.56 0.42 -35.06
N VAL A 43 -29.77 0.41 -33.75
CA VAL A 43 -29.81 -0.85 -32.96
C VAL A 43 -31.15 -0.98 -32.23
N ASP A 44 -31.77 -2.15 -32.35
CA ASP A 44 -33.04 -2.55 -31.72
C ASP A 44 -33.18 -2.11 -30.24
N LEU A 45 -34.35 -1.58 -29.87
CA LEU A 45 -34.67 -1.04 -28.54
C LEU A 45 -34.40 -2.06 -27.41
N GLY A 46 -34.67 -3.36 -27.66
CA GLY A 46 -34.43 -4.43 -26.69
C GLY A 46 -32.93 -4.69 -26.41
N ILE A 47 -32.07 -4.48 -27.40
CA ILE A 47 -30.61 -4.60 -27.26
C ILE A 47 -30.06 -3.40 -26.50
N GLN A 48 -30.58 -2.20 -26.76
CA GLN A 48 -30.18 -0.96 -26.09
C GLN A 48 -30.50 -0.99 -24.58
N GLU A 49 -31.64 -1.55 -24.18
CA GLU A 49 -32.02 -1.67 -22.77
C GLU A 49 -31.13 -2.66 -22.01
N ARG A 50 -30.82 -3.83 -22.61
CA ARG A 50 -29.87 -4.82 -22.03
C ARG A 50 -28.47 -4.25 -21.90
N ALA A 51 -28.00 -3.51 -22.91
CA ALA A 51 -26.70 -2.83 -22.88
C ALA A 51 -26.64 -1.79 -21.75
N ARG A 52 -27.70 -0.98 -21.59
CA ARG A 52 -27.81 0.02 -20.51
C ARG A 52 -27.82 -0.62 -19.13
N LYS A 53 -28.55 -1.72 -18.93
CA LYS A 53 -28.59 -2.47 -17.66
C LYS A 53 -27.23 -3.07 -17.34
N ARG A 54 -26.52 -3.62 -18.34
CA ARG A 54 -25.16 -4.16 -18.18
C ARG A 54 -24.14 -3.06 -17.85
N ARG A 55 -24.24 -1.88 -18.47
CA ARG A 55 -23.39 -0.70 -18.16
C ARG A 55 -23.63 -0.20 -16.72
N ARG A 56 -24.90 -0.11 -16.29
CA ARG A 56 -25.23 0.23 -14.89
C ARG A 56 -24.67 -0.80 -13.91
N LEU A 57 -24.83 -2.09 -14.21
CA LEU A 57 -24.30 -3.15 -13.36
C LEU A 57 -22.76 -3.10 -13.25
N ARG A 58 -22.04 -2.87 -14.36
CA ARG A 58 -20.58 -2.67 -14.35
C ARG A 58 -20.16 -1.47 -13.49
N LYS A 59 -20.85 -0.32 -13.63
CA LYS A 59 -20.56 0.87 -12.79
C LYS A 59 -20.78 0.59 -11.30
N ILE A 60 -21.86 -0.11 -10.95
CA ILE A 60 -22.12 -0.50 -9.56
C ILE A 60 -21.03 -1.44 -9.06
N ILE A 61 -20.68 -2.47 -9.85
CA ILE A 61 -19.63 -3.43 -9.50
C ILE A 61 -18.30 -2.70 -9.30
N GLY A 62 -17.86 -1.85 -10.23
CA GLY A 62 -16.60 -1.11 -10.14
C GLY A 62 -16.54 -0.10 -8.98
N SER A 63 -17.69 0.33 -8.44
CA SER A 63 -17.75 1.20 -7.27
C SER A 63 -17.57 0.48 -5.93
N LEU A 64 -17.58 -0.86 -5.91
CA LEU A 64 -17.47 -1.64 -4.68
C LEU A 64 -16.05 -1.58 -4.11
N PRO A 65 -15.86 -1.34 -2.80
CA PRO A 65 -14.54 -1.39 -2.18
C PRO A 65 -14.10 -2.85 -1.97
N SER A 66 -13.74 -3.52 -3.06
CA SER A 66 -13.44 -4.97 -3.11
C SER A 66 -12.44 -5.42 -2.03
N ALA A 67 -11.35 -4.68 -1.85
CA ALA A 67 -10.35 -4.95 -0.82
C ALA A 67 -10.92 -4.87 0.60
N PHE A 68 -11.82 -3.92 0.87
CA PHE A 68 -12.50 -3.80 2.17
C PHE A 68 -13.46 -4.96 2.41
N ILE A 69 -14.22 -5.37 1.39
CA ILE A 69 -15.13 -6.53 1.47
C ILE A 69 -14.33 -7.80 1.78
N ILE A 70 -13.21 -8.03 1.09
CA ILE A 70 -12.33 -9.18 1.34
C ILE A 70 -11.69 -9.11 2.72
N PHE A 71 -11.29 -7.92 3.17
CA PHE A 71 -10.79 -7.75 4.53
C PHE A 71 -11.84 -8.13 5.57
N LEU A 72 -13.09 -7.67 5.43
CA LEU A 72 -14.20 -8.05 6.31
C LEU A 72 -14.47 -9.56 6.28
N LEU A 73 -14.45 -10.18 5.10
CA LEU A 73 -14.53 -11.63 4.95
C LEU A 73 -13.41 -12.32 5.74
N GLY A 74 -12.17 -11.85 5.62
CA GLY A 74 -11.03 -12.36 6.38
C GLY A 74 -11.23 -12.24 7.90
N VAL A 75 -11.80 -11.15 8.39
CA VAL A 75 -12.15 -10.97 9.81
C VAL A 75 -13.22 -11.97 10.26
N VAL A 76 -14.29 -12.14 9.48
CA VAL A 76 -15.34 -13.12 9.77
C VAL A 76 -14.76 -14.53 9.83
N ILE A 77 -13.92 -14.89 8.87
CA ILE A 77 -13.25 -16.20 8.85
C ILE A 77 -12.30 -16.36 10.06
N ALA A 78 -11.57 -15.31 10.44
CA ALA A 78 -10.70 -15.34 11.63
C ALA A 78 -11.49 -15.68 12.90
N ILE A 79 -12.67 -15.08 13.07
CA ILE A 79 -13.58 -15.35 14.20
C ILE A 79 -14.07 -16.81 14.16
N ILE A 80 -14.46 -17.32 12.99
CA ILE A 80 -14.93 -18.71 12.81
C ILE A 80 -13.81 -19.72 13.07
N ARG A 81 -12.56 -19.41 12.68
CA ARG A 81 -11.39 -20.28 12.90
C ARG A 81 -10.95 -20.29 14.37
N GLY A 82 -11.15 -19.19 15.09
CA GLY A 82 -10.70 -19.01 16.46
C GLY A 82 -11.80 -18.84 17.51
N PRO A 83 -12.85 -19.69 17.58
CA PRO A 83 -13.96 -19.46 18.52
C PRO A 83 -13.52 -19.50 19.98
N LYS A 84 -12.48 -20.30 20.29
CA LYS A 84 -11.86 -20.33 21.63
C LYS A 84 -11.10 -19.03 21.94
N VAL A 85 -10.47 -18.41 20.93
CA VAL A 85 -9.78 -17.12 21.08
C VAL A 85 -10.79 -16.02 21.36
N VAL A 86 -11.93 -16.04 20.67
CA VAL A 86 -13.02 -15.07 20.86
C VAL A 86 -13.69 -15.22 22.22
N LYS A 87 -13.94 -16.47 22.67
CA LYS A 87 -14.47 -16.73 24.02
C LYS A 87 -13.48 -16.39 25.13
N GLY A 88 -12.18 -16.38 24.83
CA GLY A 88 -11.10 -16.06 25.76
C GLY A 88 -10.61 -14.61 25.70
N ILE A 89 -11.38 -13.70 25.10
CA ILE A 89 -11.01 -12.28 25.03
C ILE A 89 -10.90 -11.72 26.45
N LYS A 90 -9.71 -11.22 26.77
CA LYS A 90 -9.45 -10.42 27.96
C LYS A 90 -9.48 -8.95 27.58
N PHE A 91 -10.19 -8.16 28.38
CA PHE A 91 -10.18 -6.72 28.28
C PHE A 91 -8.93 -6.16 28.96
N GLY A 92 -8.36 -5.12 28.35
CA GLY A 92 -7.20 -4.40 28.85
C GLY A 92 -6.13 -4.18 27.79
N PRO A 93 -5.24 -3.21 28.03
CA PRO A 93 -4.20 -2.84 27.10
C PRO A 93 -3.14 -3.95 26.96
N SER A 94 -2.38 -3.91 25.88
CA SER A 94 -1.14 -4.69 25.78
C SER A 94 -0.12 -4.22 26.81
N SER A 95 0.79 -5.09 27.26
CA SER A 95 1.92 -4.68 28.08
C SER A 95 2.79 -3.70 27.28
N ILE A 96 3.12 -2.56 27.89
CA ILE A 96 4.05 -1.59 27.32
C ILE A 96 5.39 -1.81 28.00
N GLU A 97 6.41 -2.14 27.21
CA GLU A 97 7.77 -2.35 27.69
C GLU A 97 8.71 -1.37 27.01
N VAL A 98 9.66 -0.85 27.78
CA VAL A 98 10.74 -0.03 27.21
C VAL A 98 11.76 -0.94 26.57
N VAL A 99 11.94 -0.80 25.26
CA VAL A 99 12.84 -1.62 24.45
C VAL A 99 14.29 -1.31 24.84
N LYS A 100 15.02 -2.34 25.27
CA LYS A 100 16.46 -2.26 25.53
C LYS A 100 17.23 -2.61 24.25
N ILE A 101 17.84 -1.61 23.63
CA ILE A 101 18.58 -1.79 22.37
C ILE A 101 20.04 -2.12 22.68
N SER A 102 20.50 -3.32 22.33
CA SER A 102 21.91 -3.70 22.48
C SER A 102 22.78 -2.98 21.44
N LYS A 103 24.08 -2.83 21.70
CA LYS A 103 25.03 -2.24 20.75
C LYS A 103 25.04 -2.98 19.40
N GLN A 104 24.90 -4.31 19.43
CA GLN A 104 24.82 -5.11 18.22
C GLN A 104 23.53 -4.86 17.44
N ALA A 105 22.37 -4.86 18.12
CA ALA A 105 21.09 -4.56 17.50
C ALA A 105 21.07 -3.14 16.90
N TRP A 106 21.70 -2.17 17.58
CA TRP A 106 21.88 -0.81 17.06
C TRP A 106 22.69 -0.80 15.77
N LYS A 107 23.86 -1.47 15.74
CA LYS A 107 24.71 -1.55 14.55
C LYS A 107 24.00 -2.23 13.38
N GLU A 108 23.33 -3.35 13.64
CA GLU A 108 22.59 -4.07 12.60
C GLU A 108 21.39 -3.26 12.09
N GLY A 109 20.62 -2.64 12.98
CA GLY A 109 19.51 -1.76 12.60
C GLY A 109 19.97 -0.52 11.83
N PHE A 110 21.13 0.03 12.16
CA PHE A 110 21.71 1.14 11.40
C PHE A 110 22.09 0.72 9.98
N ILE A 111 22.88 -0.36 9.84
CA ILE A 111 23.40 -0.77 8.53
C ILE A 111 22.33 -1.41 7.66
N LYS A 112 21.57 -2.38 8.20
CA LYS A 112 20.58 -3.16 7.42
C LYS A 112 19.22 -2.49 7.37
N GLY A 113 18.90 -1.61 8.31
CA GLY A 113 17.62 -0.90 8.37
C GLY A 113 17.72 0.52 7.87
N THR A 114 18.49 1.37 8.56
CA THR A 114 18.49 2.83 8.32
C THR A 114 18.96 3.18 6.91
N ILE A 115 20.04 2.58 6.42
CA ILE A 115 20.58 2.89 5.08
C ILE A 115 19.54 2.64 3.96
N PRO A 116 18.92 1.44 3.84
CA PRO A 116 17.84 1.22 2.87
C PRO A 116 16.58 2.05 3.14
N GLN A 117 16.25 2.28 4.42
CA GLN A 117 15.00 2.92 4.81
C GLN A 117 15.02 4.44 4.60
N LEU A 118 16.19 5.09 4.61
CA LEU A 118 16.31 6.53 4.41
C LEU A 118 15.68 6.99 3.09
N PRO A 119 16.09 6.46 1.91
CA PRO A 119 15.42 6.80 0.65
C PRO A 119 13.93 6.46 0.65
N LEU A 120 13.58 5.28 1.16
CA LEU A 120 12.20 4.80 1.15
C LEU A 120 11.27 5.70 1.96
N SER A 121 11.69 6.09 3.17
CA SER A 121 10.93 6.99 4.04
C SER A 121 10.85 8.40 3.47
N ILE A 122 11.94 8.96 2.95
CA ILE A 122 11.91 10.30 2.34
C ILE A 122 10.96 10.32 1.15
N LEU A 123 11.09 9.37 0.22
CA LEU A 123 10.27 9.35 -0.99
C LEU A 123 8.80 9.04 -0.68
N ASN A 124 8.50 7.97 0.05
CA ASN A 124 7.12 7.53 0.25
C ASN A 124 6.40 8.23 1.39
N SER A 125 7.12 8.64 2.43
CA SER A 125 6.51 9.16 3.67
C SER A 125 6.63 10.68 3.83
N VAL A 126 7.46 11.33 3.01
CA VAL A 126 7.60 12.80 3.01
C VAL A 126 7.20 13.37 1.66
N ILE A 127 7.95 13.08 0.60
CA ILE A 127 7.76 13.70 -0.73
C ILE A 127 6.40 13.32 -1.32
N ALA A 128 6.09 12.02 -1.39
CA ALA A 128 4.81 11.55 -1.93
C ALA A 128 3.61 12.07 -1.12
N VAL A 129 3.74 12.13 0.21
CA VAL A 129 2.69 12.68 1.08
C VAL A 129 2.48 14.17 0.84
N CYS A 130 3.56 14.96 0.74
CA CYS A 130 3.46 16.40 0.47
C CYS A 130 2.82 16.64 -0.90
N LYS A 131 3.30 15.95 -1.95
CA LYS A 131 2.78 16.09 -3.30
C LYS A 131 1.29 15.74 -3.36
N LEU A 132 0.92 14.58 -2.83
CA LEU A 132 -0.48 14.14 -2.81
C LEU A 132 -1.35 15.09 -1.99
N SER A 133 -0.86 15.61 -0.86
CA SER A 133 -1.62 16.55 -0.04
C SER A 133 -1.88 17.87 -0.79
N SER A 134 -0.87 18.40 -1.50
CA SER A 134 -1.03 19.59 -2.35
C SER A 134 -2.02 19.36 -3.50
N ASP A 135 -2.01 18.17 -4.10
CA ASP A 135 -2.92 17.82 -5.20
C ASP A 135 -4.37 17.66 -4.72
N LEU A 136 -4.58 17.06 -3.54
CA LEU A 136 -5.91 16.80 -2.99
C LEU A 136 -6.51 18.02 -2.27
N PHE A 137 -5.67 18.91 -1.75
CA PHE A 137 -6.08 20.08 -0.97
C PHE A 137 -5.39 21.36 -1.49
N PRO A 138 -5.80 21.87 -2.66
CA PRO A 138 -5.20 23.06 -3.24
C PRO A 138 -5.33 24.28 -2.31
N GLY A 139 -4.30 25.11 -2.27
CA GLY A 139 -4.24 26.29 -1.39
C GLY A 139 -3.77 26.03 0.04
N LYS A 140 -3.34 24.80 0.36
CA LYS A 140 -2.67 24.48 1.63
C LYS A 140 -1.20 24.13 1.38
N ASP A 141 -0.32 24.73 2.18
CA ASP A 141 1.11 24.48 2.10
C ASP A 141 1.52 23.31 2.98
N PHE A 142 2.14 22.30 2.36
CA PHE A 142 2.68 21.13 3.05
C PHE A 142 4.20 21.10 2.85
N SER A 143 4.95 21.48 3.89
CA SER A 143 6.41 21.50 3.83
C SER A 143 7.00 20.13 4.15
N ALA A 144 7.94 19.68 3.32
CA ALA A 144 8.73 18.47 3.55
C ALA A 144 9.43 18.49 4.91
N THR A 145 9.87 19.65 5.39
CA THR A 145 10.52 19.79 6.71
C THR A 145 9.54 19.48 7.84
N SER A 146 8.33 20.06 7.81
CA SER A 146 7.32 19.82 8.84
C SER A 146 6.89 18.35 8.88
N VAL A 147 6.64 17.76 7.70
CA VAL A 147 6.30 16.34 7.58
C VAL A 147 7.44 15.45 8.08
N SER A 148 8.70 15.76 7.73
CA SER A 148 9.87 15.01 8.20
C SER A 148 10.04 15.07 9.72
N VAL A 149 9.86 16.25 10.33
CA VAL A 149 9.96 16.43 11.78
C VAL A 149 8.89 15.63 12.51
N THR A 150 7.65 15.68 12.04
CA THR A 150 6.55 14.92 12.69
C THR A 150 6.74 13.40 12.54
N VAL A 151 7.19 12.92 11.39
CA VAL A 151 7.57 11.50 11.19
C VAL A 151 8.76 11.13 12.08
N GLY A 152 9.77 11.98 12.20
CA GLY A 152 10.90 11.76 13.08
C GLY A 152 10.48 11.64 14.55
N LEU A 153 9.68 12.58 15.04
CA LEU A 153 9.20 12.61 16.42
C LEU A 153 8.33 11.40 16.77
N MET A 154 7.38 11.01 15.91
CA MET A 154 6.52 9.86 16.20
C MET A 154 7.33 8.54 16.32
N ASN A 155 8.38 8.38 15.51
CA ASN A 155 9.24 7.20 15.55
C ASN A 155 10.26 7.26 16.68
N LEU A 156 10.81 8.46 16.95
CA LEU A 156 11.74 8.66 18.05
C LEU A 156 11.07 8.43 19.40
N VAL A 157 9.78 8.70 19.54
CA VAL A 157 9.04 8.40 20.78
C VAL A 157 8.52 6.96 20.78
N GLY A 158 7.75 6.57 19.76
CA GLY A 158 7.02 5.29 19.76
C GLY A 158 7.91 4.06 19.80
N CYS A 159 9.03 4.06 19.06
CA CYS A 159 9.87 2.86 18.93
C CYS A 159 10.54 2.45 20.26
N TRP A 160 10.76 3.37 21.19
CA TRP A 160 11.28 3.01 22.53
C TRP A 160 10.26 2.22 23.36
N PHE A 161 8.97 2.30 23.04
CA PHE A 161 7.90 1.59 23.72
C PHE A 161 7.40 0.37 22.92
N GLY A 162 8.22 -0.11 21.96
CA GLY A 162 7.90 -1.28 21.14
C GLY A 162 6.94 -1.01 19.98
N ALA A 163 6.66 0.27 19.67
CA ALA A 163 5.91 0.58 18.45
C ALA A 163 6.74 0.22 17.20
N MET A 164 6.07 -0.34 16.19
CA MET A 164 6.66 -0.45 14.87
C MET A 164 6.84 0.93 14.24
N PRO A 165 7.83 1.13 13.36
CA PRO A 165 8.00 2.40 12.68
C PRO A 165 6.75 2.85 11.91
N CYS A 166 6.39 4.12 12.07
CA CYS A 166 5.19 4.75 11.54
C CYS A 166 5.52 5.86 10.54
N CYS A 167 4.54 6.21 9.71
CA CYS A 167 4.59 7.36 8.82
C CYS A 167 3.18 7.95 8.64
N HIS A 168 3.07 9.12 7.99
CA HIS A 168 1.77 9.66 7.58
C HIS A 168 1.14 8.82 6.46
N GLY A 169 1.97 8.31 5.54
CA GLY A 169 1.61 7.37 4.48
C GLY A 169 0.69 7.96 3.39
N ALA A 170 1.21 8.15 2.18
CA ALA A 170 0.44 8.72 1.06
C ALA A 170 -0.78 7.86 0.71
N GLY A 171 -0.65 6.53 0.72
CA GLY A 171 -1.75 5.61 0.45
C GLY A 171 -2.89 5.70 1.47
N GLY A 172 -2.57 5.94 2.75
CA GLY A 172 -3.59 6.14 3.79
C GLY A 172 -4.39 7.42 3.55
N LEU A 173 -3.70 8.51 3.17
CA LEU A 173 -4.32 9.78 2.79
C LEU A 173 -5.20 9.62 1.54
N ALA A 174 -4.68 8.99 0.49
CA ALA A 174 -5.42 8.72 -0.75
C ALA A 174 -6.69 7.90 -0.47
N GLY A 175 -6.59 6.86 0.36
CA GLY A 175 -7.73 6.04 0.76
C GLY A 175 -8.79 6.84 1.51
N GLN A 176 -8.38 7.62 2.52
CA GLN A 176 -9.30 8.50 3.25
C GLN A 176 -10.01 9.47 2.30
N TYR A 177 -9.26 10.08 1.38
CA TYR A 177 -9.84 10.99 0.39
C TYR A 177 -10.80 10.27 -0.58
N LYS A 178 -10.44 9.07 -1.06
CA LYS A 178 -11.31 8.25 -1.91
C LYS A 178 -12.63 7.90 -1.22
N PHE A 179 -12.62 7.69 0.09
CA PHE A 179 -13.82 7.43 0.90
C PHE A 179 -14.51 8.69 1.44
N GLY A 180 -14.19 9.87 0.92
CA GLY A 180 -14.88 11.11 1.25
C GLY A 180 -14.31 11.90 2.43
N GLY A 181 -13.20 11.47 3.03
CA GLY A 181 -12.48 12.23 4.04
C GLY A 181 -11.90 13.52 3.45
N ARG A 182 -12.25 14.67 4.03
CA ARG A 182 -11.79 16.01 3.56
C ARG A 182 -11.13 16.85 4.65
N SER A 183 -11.04 16.34 5.87
CA SER A 183 -10.45 17.03 7.01
C SER A 183 -9.58 16.10 7.85
N GLY A 184 -8.67 16.68 8.63
CA GLY A 184 -7.87 15.95 9.61
C GLY A 184 -8.71 15.26 10.70
N GLY A 185 -9.96 15.70 10.90
CA GLY A 185 -10.90 15.08 11.83
C GLY A 185 -11.16 13.60 11.52
N CYS A 186 -11.25 13.22 10.24
CA CYS A 186 -11.41 11.82 9.84
C CYS A 186 -10.22 10.95 10.31
N VAL A 187 -9.00 11.49 10.18
CA VAL A 187 -7.78 10.81 10.62
C VAL A 187 -7.71 10.75 12.15
N ALA A 188 -8.06 11.85 12.83
CA ALA A 188 -8.10 11.91 14.29
C ALA A 188 -9.10 10.92 14.89
N LEU A 189 -10.31 10.83 14.34
CA LEU A 189 -11.34 9.86 14.76
C LEU A 189 -10.87 8.42 14.54
N LEU A 190 -10.25 8.14 13.39
CA LEU A 190 -9.70 6.82 13.12
C LEU A 190 -8.56 6.47 14.11
N GLY A 191 -7.69 7.43 14.43
CA GLY A 191 -6.65 7.29 15.43
C GLY A 191 -7.22 7.03 16.83
N ALA A 192 -8.21 7.81 17.24
CA ALA A 192 -8.91 7.65 18.51
C ALA A 192 -9.61 6.29 18.60
N ALA A 193 -10.29 5.84 17.54
CA ALA A 193 -10.91 4.52 17.49
C ALA A 193 -9.88 3.39 17.64
N LYS A 194 -8.72 3.50 16.97
CA LYS A 194 -7.61 2.54 17.15
C LYS A 194 -7.02 2.58 18.56
N LEU A 195 -6.90 3.76 19.15
CA LEU A 195 -6.41 3.93 20.52
C LEU A 195 -7.36 3.25 21.52
N VAL A 196 -8.67 3.52 21.43
CA VAL A 196 -9.68 2.86 22.25
C VAL A 196 -9.64 1.36 22.06
N LEU A 197 -9.54 0.88 20.81
CA LEU A 197 -9.41 -0.55 20.52
C LEU A 197 -8.16 -1.15 21.17
N GLY A 198 -7.02 -0.47 21.12
CA GLY A 198 -5.77 -0.89 21.75
C GLY A 198 -5.84 -0.90 23.29
N LEU A 199 -6.50 0.08 23.90
CA LEU A 199 -6.68 0.16 25.35
C LEU A 199 -7.67 -0.89 25.87
N VAL A 200 -8.73 -1.17 25.12
CA VAL A 200 -9.80 -2.08 25.54
C VAL A 200 -9.48 -3.54 25.18
N LEU A 201 -8.91 -3.80 24.00
CA LEU A 201 -8.70 -5.14 23.46
C LEU A 201 -7.23 -5.45 23.13
N GLY A 202 -6.26 -4.59 23.45
CA GLY A 202 -4.85 -4.77 23.07
C GLY A 202 -4.26 -6.12 23.45
N SER A 203 -4.56 -6.60 24.67
CA SER A 203 -4.08 -7.91 25.17
C SER A 203 -4.57 -9.13 24.37
N SER A 204 -5.63 -8.98 23.59
CA SER A 204 -6.32 -10.09 22.91
C SER A 204 -6.44 -9.90 21.39
N ILE A 205 -6.41 -8.67 20.89
CA ILE A 205 -6.64 -8.35 19.46
C ILE A 205 -5.61 -9.04 18.56
N VAL A 206 -4.34 -9.10 18.97
CA VAL A 206 -3.28 -9.77 18.22
C VAL A 206 -3.58 -11.27 18.04
N LYS A 207 -4.16 -11.92 19.05
CA LYS A 207 -4.52 -13.35 18.97
C LYS A 207 -5.66 -13.59 17.98
N VAL A 208 -6.61 -12.66 17.87
CA VAL A 208 -7.69 -12.72 16.88
C VAL A 208 -7.12 -12.49 15.48
N LEU A 209 -6.27 -11.47 15.31
CA LEU A 209 -5.60 -11.18 14.04
C LEU A 209 -4.68 -12.33 13.60
N ASP A 210 -4.12 -13.09 14.54
CA ASP A 210 -3.32 -14.27 14.25
C ASP A 210 -4.13 -15.40 13.56
N GLN A 211 -5.46 -15.39 13.71
CA GLN A 211 -6.37 -16.32 13.02
C GLN A 211 -6.77 -15.85 11.62
N PHE A 212 -6.35 -14.65 11.20
CA PHE A 212 -6.65 -14.12 9.87
C PHE A 212 -6.08 -15.03 8.76
N PRO A 213 -6.89 -15.42 7.75
CA PRO A 213 -6.43 -16.33 6.70
C PRO A 213 -5.23 -15.74 5.93
N VAL A 214 -4.13 -16.47 5.93
CA VAL A 214 -2.88 -16.03 5.29
C VAL A 214 -3.05 -15.97 3.77
N GLY A 215 -3.89 -16.83 3.19
CA GLY A 215 -4.25 -16.76 1.77
C GLY A 215 -4.92 -15.43 1.40
N VAL A 216 -5.92 -15.02 2.19
CA VAL A 216 -6.64 -13.74 1.99
C VAL A 216 -5.70 -12.56 2.20
N LEU A 217 -4.86 -12.59 3.23
CA LEU A 217 -3.85 -11.55 3.48
C LEU A 217 -2.88 -11.43 2.30
N GLY A 218 -2.40 -12.57 1.77
CA GLY A 218 -1.51 -12.60 0.62
C GLY A 218 -2.13 -11.97 -0.62
N VAL A 219 -3.41 -12.22 -0.88
CA VAL A 219 -4.15 -11.58 -1.99
C VAL A 219 -4.25 -10.07 -1.79
N LEU A 220 -4.63 -9.61 -0.60
CA LEU A 220 -4.71 -8.16 -0.30
C LEU A 220 -3.34 -7.48 -0.50
N LEU A 221 -2.26 -8.10 -0.02
CA LEU A 221 -0.90 -7.60 -0.19
C LEU A 221 -0.43 -7.62 -1.65
N LEU A 222 -0.79 -8.66 -2.41
CA LEU A 222 -0.47 -8.77 -3.83
C LEU A 222 -1.09 -7.61 -4.62
N PHE A 223 -2.39 -7.36 -4.44
CA PHE A 223 -3.07 -6.27 -5.16
C PHE A 223 -2.60 -4.89 -4.72
N ALA A 224 -2.32 -4.68 -3.43
CA ALA A 224 -1.67 -3.45 -2.97
C ALA A 224 -0.29 -3.27 -3.62
N GLY A 225 0.49 -4.34 -3.75
CA GLY A 225 1.77 -4.33 -4.45
C GLY A 225 1.65 -4.01 -5.94
N ILE A 226 0.67 -4.60 -6.62
CA ILE A 226 0.37 -4.32 -8.04
C ILE A 226 -0.05 -2.85 -8.21
N GLU A 227 -0.94 -2.35 -7.36
CA GLU A 227 -1.40 -0.95 -7.39
C GLU A 227 -0.24 0.03 -7.26
N LEU A 228 0.69 -0.22 -6.33
CA LEU A 228 1.91 0.58 -6.20
C LEU A 228 2.86 0.42 -7.40
N ALA A 229 2.94 -0.77 -7.98
CA ALA A 229 3.77 -1.02 -9.16
C ALA A 229 3.21 -0.36 -10.43
N MET A 230 1.89 -0.12 -10.53
CA MET A 230 1.28 0.53 -11.69
C MET A 230 1.76 1.96 -11.90
N CYS A 231 2.26 2.65 -10.86
CA CYS A 231 2.91 3.97 -10.99
C CYS A 231 4.11 3.96 -11.95
N SER A 232 4.68 2.78 -12.25
CA SER A 232 5.71 2.62 -13.27
C SER A 232 5.25 3.01 -14.69
N ARG A 233 3.93 3.06 -14.94
CA ARG A 233 3.35 3.47 -16.23
C ARG A 233 3.48 4.96 -16.48
N ASP A 234 3.68 5.77 -15.44
CA ASP A 234 3.71 7.23 -15.52
C ASP A 234 5.12 7.79 -15.78
N MET A 235 6.06 6.95 -16.23
CA MET A 235 7.42 7.39 -16.58
C MET A 235 7.41 8.15 -17.91
N ASN A 236 8.04 9.34 -17.94
CA ASN A 236 7.94 10.27 -19.06
C ASN A 236 8.86 9.92 -20.24
N SER A 237 9.88 9.08 -20.02
CA SER A 237 10.87 8.74 -21.05
C SER A 237 11.39 7.31 -20.93
N LYS A 238 11.87 6.78 -22.06
CA LYS A 238 12.51 5.45 -22.13
C LYS A 238 13.68 5.32 -21.15
N ASP A 239 14.41 6.41 -20.95
CA ASP A 239 15.57 6.47 -20.06
C ASP A 239 15.17 6.36 -18.58
N GLU A 240 14.10 7.04 -18.18
CA GLU A 240 13.55 6.95 -16.82
C GLU A 240 12.97 5.56 -16.56
N SER A 241 12.25 4.99 -17.53
CA SER A 241 11.75 3.61 -17.45
C SER A 241 12.89 2.60 -17.34
N PHE A 242 13.99 2.79 -18.08
CA PHE A 242 15.17 1.93 -17.99
C PHE A 242 15.79 1.96 -16.58
N VAL A 243 16.01 3.16 -16.01
CA VAL A 243 16.56 3.31 -14.66
C VAL A 243 15.64 2.67 -13.61
N MET A 244 14.33 2.87 -13.74
CA MET A 244 13.33 2.29 -12.85
C MET A 244 13.34 0.75 -12.92
N LEU A 245 13.34 0.16 -14.12
CA LEU A 245 13.40 -1.30 -14.28
C LEU A 245 14.69 -1.90 -13.72
N VAL A 246 15.85 -1.26 -13.94
CA VAL A 246 17.13 -1.70 -13.35
C VAL A 246 17.04 -1.67 -11.82
N CYS A 247 16.52 -0.60 -11.24
CA CYS A 247 16.30 -0.48 -9.80
C CYS A 247 15.39 -1.60 -9.27
N THR A 248 14.28 -1.89 -9.97
CA THR A 248 13.34 -2.95 -9.60
C THR A 248 13.97 -4.34 -9.66
N VAL A 249 14.64 -4.69 -10.76
CA VAL A 249 15.26 -6.00 -10.95
C VAL A 249 16.34 -6.25 -9.88
N VAL A 250 17.21 -5.26 -9.64
CA VAL A 250 18.25 -5.38 -8.61
C VAL A 250 17.63 -5.49 -7.21
N SER A 251 16.58 -4.73 -6.92
CA SER A 251 15.87 -4.82 -5.64
C SER A 251 15.29 -6.21 -5.39
N LEU A 252 14.68 -6.82 -6.42
CA LEU A 252 14.05 -8.14 -6.33
C LEU A 252 15.08 -9.26 -6.23
N VAL A 253 16.08 -9.28 -7.12
CA VAL A 253 17.12 -10.32 -7.15
C VAL A 253 18.01 -10.24 -5.90
N GLY A 254 18.41 -9.03 -5.52
CA GLY A 254 19.23 -8.80 -4.33
C GLY A 254 18.46 -8.83 -3.02
N SER A 255 17.12 -8.96 -3.06
CA SER A 255 16.22 -8.84 -1.90
C SER A 255 16.56 -7.62 -1.01
N SER A 256 16.96 -6.51 -1.63
CA SER A 256 17.50 -5.33 -0.95
C SER A 256 17.15 -4.06 -1.70
N ALA A 257 16.28 -3.25 -1.10
CA ALA A 257 15.92 -1.93 -1.62
C ALA A 257 17.13 -0.98 -1.67
N ALA A 258 18.10 -1.13 -0.76
CA ALA A 258 19.33 -0.33 -0.78
C ALA A 258 20.17 -0.61 -2.03
N LEU A 259 20.32 -1.88 -2.41
CA LEU A 259 21.06 -2.23 -3.63
C LEU A 259 20.37 -1.69 -4.87
N GLY A 260 19.05 -1.83 -4.96
CA GLY A 260 18.27 -1.26 -6.06
C GLY A 260 18.42 0.25 -6.16
N PHE A 261 18.29 0.96 -5.03
CA PHE A 261 18.45 2.41 -4.98
C PHE A 261 19.86 2.86 -5.42
N ALA A 262 20.92 2.22 -4.90
CA ALA A 262 22.29 2.53 -5.27
C ALA A 262 22.55 2.29 -6.77
N CYS A 263 22.13 1.13 -7.29
CA CYS A 263 22.23 0.83 -8.72
C CYS A 263 21.41 1.80 -9.59
N GLY A 264 20.23 2.22 -9.12
CA GLY A 264 19.39 3.21 -9.77
C GLY A 264 20.07 4.57 -9.89
N ILE A 265 20.73 5.06 -8.83
CA ILE A 265 21.52 6.30 -8.86
C ILE A 265 22.64 6.21 -9.89
N VAL A 266 23.39 5.10 -9.88
CA VAL A 266 24.51 4.89 -10.82
C VAL A 266 23.98 4.87 -12.26
N ALA A 267 22.93 4.10 -12.53
CA ALA A 267 22.31 4.04 -13.85
C ALA A 267 21.80 5.41 -14.32
N HIS A 268 21.10 6.14 -13.44
CA HIS A 268 20.63 7.50 -13.74
C HIS A 268 21.78 8.44 -14.10
N SER A 269 22.87 8.39 -13.32
CA SER A 269 24.04 9.25 -13.52
C SER A 269 24.72 8.96 -14.86
N LEU A 270 24.90 7.69 -15.22
CA LEU A 270 25.49 7.29 -16.50
C LEU A 270 24.63 7.72 -17.70
N VAL A 271 23.31 7.57 -17.59
CA VAL A 271 22.37 8.02 -18.63
C VAL A 271 22.43 9.54 -18.80
N ARG A 272 22.50 10.29 -17.69
CA ARG A 272 22.66 11.75 -17.72
C ARG A 272 23.98 12.18 -18.36
N LEU A 273 25.10 11.54 -18.00
CA LEU A 273 26.41 11.82 -18.59
C LEU A 273 26.42 11.59 -20.10
N ARG A 274 25.79 10.51 -20.58
CA ARG A 274 25.66 10.23 -22.02
C ARG A 274 24.89 11.33 -22.76
N LYS A 275 23.83 11.89 -22.17
CA LYS A 275 23.06 12.99 -22.77
C LYS A 275 23.88 14.27 -22.90
N LEU A 276 24.58 14.64 -21.83
CA LEU A 276 25.44 15.82 -21.82
C LEU A 276 26.52 15.75 -22.91
N GLY A 277 27.14 14.58 -23.10
CA GLY A 277 28.11 14.38 -24.18
C GLY A 277 27.51 14.49 -25.58
N LYS A 278 26.24 14.08 -25.76
CA LYS A 278 25.54 14.15 -27.05
C LYS A 278 25.12 15.58 -27.39
N ASP A 279 24.68 16.35 -26.40
CA ASP A 279 24.32 17.77 -26.56
C ASP A 279 25.56 18.62 -26.87
N GLN A 280 26.70 18.34 -26.22
CA GLN A 280 27.98 19.01 -26.51
C GLN A 280 28.50 18.71 -27.93
N SER A 281 28.38 17.47 -28.41
CA SER A 281 28.74 17.15 -29.80
C SER A 281 27.83 17.81 -30.84
N CYS A 282 26.56 18.09 -30.50
CA CYS A 282 25.63 18.76 -31.42
C CYS A 282 25.83 20.28 -31.48
N SER A 283 26.40 20.91 -30.45
CA SER A 283 26.72 22.35 -30.45
C SER A 283 28.10 22.68 -31.05
N MET A 284 28.94 21.68 -31.35
CA MET A 284 30.25 21.86 -31.99
C MET A 284 30.26 21.57 -33.50
N VAL A 285 29.09 21.29 -34.09
CA VAL A 285 28.86 21.15 -35.54
C VAL A 285 27.98 22.31 -36.01
#